data_AF-A0A7C9VXB8-F1
#
_entry.id   AF-A0A7C9VXB8-F1
#
_cell.length_a   1.000
_cell.length_b   1.000
_cell.length_c   1.000
_cell.angle_alpha   90.00
_cell.angle_beta   90.00
_cell.angle_gamma   90.00
#
_symmetry.space_group_name_H-M   'P 1'
#
loop_
_entity.id
_entity.type
_entity.pdbx_description
1 polymer ?
#
loop_
_entity_poly.entity_id
_entity_poly.type
_entity_poly.pdbx_seq_one_letter_code
_entity_poly.pdbx_strand_id
1 'polypeptide(L)'
;MFDQARVVKAVPDKPQAPVRVLGPRQGKLLFVAVPKIAAAKPFYELDPSKLPVSPEEAAVPKKAALFARTVDTDEMPKIDLLVCGTVAVNRRGVRLGKGAGRPGFPALHQ
;
A
#
# COMPACT_ATOMS: atom_id res chain seq x y z
N MET A 1 1.95 8.62 -11.04
CA MET A 1 0.87 7.77 -10.49
C MET A 1 1.04 7.52 -9.00
N PHE A 2 2.19 6.98 -8.54
CA PHE A 2 2.48 6.87 -7.10
C PHE A 2 2.68 8.25 -6.44
N ASP A 3 3.44 9.15 -7.06
CA ASP A 3 3.73 10.48 -6.50
C ASP A 3 2.47 11.31 -6.21
N GLN A 4 1.46 11.19 -7.06
CA GLN A 4 0.18 11.89 -6.93
C GLN A 4 -0.82 11.21 -5.98
N ALA A 5 -0.62 9.92 -5.65
CA ALA A 5 -1.49 9.20 -4.73
C ALA A 5 -1.29 9.73 -3.31
N ARG A 6 -2.39 10.03 -2.60
CA ARG A 6 -2.36 10.45 -1.19
C ARG A 6 -2.78 9.34 -0.24
N VAL A 7 -3.69 8.47 -0.70
CA VAL A 7 -4.19 7.32 0.06
C VAL A 7 -3.83 6.03 -0.67
N VAL A 8 -2.99 5.21 -0.06
CA VAL A 8 -2.46 3.98 -0.66
C VAL A 8 -2.85 2.78 0.20
N LYS A 9 -3.21 1.66 -0.42
CA LYS A 9 -3.31 0.37 0.27
C LYS A 9 -2.26 -0.59 -0.27
N ALA A 10 -1.51 -1.22 0.61
CA ALA A 10 -0.51 -2.23 0.29
C ALA A 10 -0.79 -3.56 1.02
N VAL A 11 -0.17 -4.64 0.56
CA VAL A 11 -0.21 -5.95 1.25
C VAL A 11 1.01 -6.08 2.18
N PRO A 12 0.91 -6.87 3.28
CA PRO A 12 1.97 -6.99 4.28
C PRO A 12 3.21 -7.78 3.79
N ASP A 13 3.20 -8.33 2.58
CA ASP A 13 4.24 -9.19 2.04
C ASP A 13 5.62 -8.50 1.95
N LYS A 14 6.68 -9.31 2.07
CA LYS A 14 8.08 -8.82 2.01
C LYS A 14 8.41 -8.05 0.73
N PRO A 15 8.00 -8.49 -0.49
CA PRO A 15 8.30 -7.74 -1.71
C PRO A 15 7.69 -6.33 -1.74
N GLN A 16 6.66 -6.08 -0.94
CA GLN A 16 5.99 -4.78 -0.85
C GLN A 16 6.53 -3.90 0.30
N ALA A 17 7.60 -4.33 0.99
CA ALA A 17 8.26 -3.52 2.00
C ALA A 17 8.67 -2.13 1.48
N PRO A 18 9.21 -1.95 0.26
CA PRO A 18 9.57 -0.62 -0.24
C PRO A 18 8.37 0.33 -0.31
N VAL A 19 7.21 -0.13 -0.76
CA VAL A 19 5.99 0.69 -0.81
C VAL A 19 5.53 1.07 0.60
N ARG A 20 5.65 0.13 1.55
CA ARG A 20 5.26 0.37 2.94
C ARG A 20 6.13 1.40 3.66
N VAL A 21 7.38 1.54 3.24
CA VAL A 21 8.28 2.61 3.72
C VAL A 21 8.06 3.91 2.96
N LEU A 22 8.08 3.84 1.62
CA LEU A 22 8.04 5.02 0.75
C LEU A 22 6.73 5.81 0.87
N GLY A 23 5.60 5.13 1.11
CA GLY A 23 4.31 5.79 1.28
C GLY A 23 4.33 6.82 2.42
N PRO A 24 4.48 6.39 3.68
CA PRO A 24 4.54 7.31 4.82
C PRO A 24 5.72 8.29 4.72
N ARG A 25 6.88 7.85 4.19
CA ARG A 25 8.05 8.72 3.96
C ARG A 25 7.76 9.88 3.01
N GLN A 26 6.86 9.69 2.04
CA GLN A 26 6.38 10.73 1.12
C GLN A 26 5.09 11.43 1.62
N GLY A 27 4.73 11.27 2.90
CA GLY A 27 3.55 11.90 3.48
C GLY A 27 2.21 11.28 3.06
N LYS A 28 2.20 10.04 2.54
CA LYS A 28 0.98 9.34 2.12
C LYS A 28 0.35 8.59 3.28
N LEU A 29 -0.98 8.61 3.35
CA LEU A 29 -1.75 7.76 4.23
C LEU A 29 -1.74 6.32 3.69
N LEU A 30 -1.17 5.40 4.45
CA LEU A 30 -0.97 4.02 4.00
C LEU A 30 -1.81 3.04 4.84
N PHE A 31 -2.56 2.18 4.16
CA PHE A 31 -3.28 1.07 4.77
C PHE A 31 -2.61 -0.27 4.47
N VAL A 32 -2.44 -1.12 5.47
CA VAL A 32 -1.85 -2.46 5.34
C VAL A 32 -2.72 -3.47 6.07
N ALA A 33 -3.03 -4.61 5.46
CA ALA A 33 -3.81 -5.65 6.13
C ALA A 33 -3.11 -6.18 7.38
N VAL A 34 -3.87 -6.40 8.46
CA VAL A 34 -3.35 -7.03 9.68
C VAL A 34 -3.11 -8.52 9.45
N PRO A 35 -2.07 -9.11 10.07
CA PRO A 35 -1.90 -10.57 10.04
C PRO A 35 -3.03 -11.22 10.85
N LYS A 36 -3.90 -11.97 10.17
CA LYS A 36 -5.14 -12.68 10.61
C LYS A 36 -6.42 -12.02 10.08
N ILE A 37 -6.94 -12.61 9.01
CA ILE A 37 -8.09 -12.15 8.20
C ILE A 37 -9.41 -12.00 8.96
N ALA A 38 -9.57 -12.60 10.14
CA ALA A 38 -10.84 -12.60 10.89
C ALA A 38 -11.01 -11.41 11.87
N ALA A 39 -10.13 -10.42 11.85
CA ALA A 39 -10.27 -9.27 12.74
C ALA A 39 -11.38 -8.33 12.25
N ALA A 40 -12.23 -7.84 13.16
CA ALA A 40 -13.28 -6.86 12.85
C ALA A 40 -12.72 -5.57 12.20
N LYS A 41 -11.47 -5.21 12.53
CA LYS A 41 -10.75 -4.07 11.96
C LYS A 41 -9.48 -4.55 11.25
N PRO A 42 -9.57 -5.00 9.98
CA PRO A 42 -8.53 -5.77 9.33
C PRO A 42 -7.38 -4.95 8.72
N PHE A 43 -7.30 -3.63 8.95
CA PHE A 43 -6.23 -2.79 8.40
C PHE A 43 -5.52 -1.96 9.46
N TYR A 44 -4.19 -1.88 9.40
CA TYR A 44 -3.42 -0.83 10.06
C TYR A 44 -3.52 0.47 9.26
N GLU A 45 -3.80 1.57 9.95
CA GLU A 45 -3.69 2.94 9.44
C GLU A 45 -2.31 3.50 9.79
N LEU A 46 -1.48 3.76 8.77
CA LEU A 46 -0.18 4.39 8.91
C LEU A 46 -0.24 5.83 8.38
N ASP A 47 -0.68 6.73 9.25
CA ASP A 47 -0.76 8.16 9.00
C ASP A 47 0.55 8.86 9.42
N PRO A 48 1.35 9.38 8.47
CA PRO A 48 2.65 9.98 8.78
C PRO A 48 2.56 11.22 9.70
N SER A 49 1.40 11.87 9.80
CA SER A 49 1.20 12.97 10.74
C SER A 49 0.99 12.50 12.19
N LYS A 50 0.73 11.22 12.41
CA LYS A 50 0.43 10.61 13.71
C LYS A 50 1.40 9.49 14.10
N LEU A 51 2.36 9.13 13.24
CA LEU A 51 3.29 8.04 13.53
C LEU A 51 4.20 8.41 14.72
N PRO A 52 4.26 7.59 15.78
CA PRO A 52 5.17 7.81 16.90
C PRO A 52 6.61 7.35 16.62
N VAL A 53 6.84 6.70 15.48
CA VAL A 53 8.11 6.12 15.06
C VAL A 53 8.41 6.47 13.60
N SER A 54 9.61 6.17 13.12
CA SER A 54 9.99 6.39 11.72
C SER A 54 9.13 5.57 10.73
N PRO A 55 8.97 6.03 9.48
CA PRO A 55 8.34 5.26 8.41
C PRO A 55 8.91 3.86 8.23
N GLU A 56 10.22 3.70 8.36
CA GLU A 56 10.92 2.43 8.25
C GLU A 56 10.49 1.45 9.34
N GLU A 57 10.32 1.94 10.58
CA GLU A 57 9.83 1.13 11.69
C GLU A 57 8.34 0.83 11.59
N ALA A 58 7.53 1.82 11.20
CA ALA A 58 6.10 1.65 10.97
C ALA A 58 5.77 0.70 9.83
N ALA A 59 6.65 0.59 8.84
CA ALA A 59 6.51 -0.39 7.78
C ALA A 59 6.74 -1.84 8.24
N VAL A 60 7.22 -2.10 9.47
CA VAL A 60 7.40 -3.48 9.97
C VAL A 60 6.08 -3.96 10.60
N PRO A 61 5.41 -5.01 10.08
CA PRO A 61 4.07 -5.40 10.54
C PRO A 61 3.99 -5.71 12.04
N LYS A 62 5.04 -6.34 12.59
CA LYS A 62 5.13 -6.65 14.03
C LYS A 62 5.27 -5.39 14.89
N LYS A 63 5.94 -4.35 14.40
CA LYS A 63 6.07 -3.07 15.11
C LYS A 63 4.79 -2.25 14.98
N ALA A 64 4.22 -2.17 13.77
CA ALA A 64 2.94 -1.52 13.53
C ALA A 64 1.84 -2.01 14.48
N ALA A 65 1.79 -3.32 14.76
CA ALA A 65 0.84 -3.90 15.71
C ALA A 65 0.86 -3.29 17.12
N LEU A 66 1.96 -2.63 17.53
CA LEU A 66 2.12 -2.06 18.86
C LEU A 66 1.50 -0.66 19.00
N PHE A 67 1.27 0.05 17.90
CA PHE A 67 0.86 1.46 17.95
C PHE A 67 -0.09 1.89 16.83
N ALA A 68 -0.15 1.18 15.72
CA ALA A 68 -0.99 1.55 14.59
C ALA A 68 -2.46 1.30 14.94
N ARG A 69 -3.28 2.31 14.72
CA ARG A 69 -4.74 2.18 14.81
C ARG A 69 -5.19 1.13 13.80
N THR A 70 -6.07 0.22 14.24
CA THR A 70 -6.77 -0.69 13.33
C THR A 70 -8.10 -0.10 12.91
N VAL A 71 -8.44 -0.27 11.63
CA VAL A 71 -9.68 0.24 11.02
C VAL A 71 -10.36 -0.82 10.16
N ASP A 72 -11.66 -0.68 9.98
CA ASP A 72 -12.41 -1.41 8.96
C ASP A 72 -12.47 -0.67 7.61
N THR A 73 -13.17 -1.25 6.64
CA THR A 73 -13.35 -0.64 5.31
C THR A 73 -14.18 0.64 5.33
N ASP A 74 -15.09 0.81 6.28
CA ASP A 74 -16.02 1.95 6.33
C ASP A 74 -15.32 3.18 6.93
N GLU A 75 -14.32 2.96 7.79
CA GLU A 75 -13.44 3.99 8.32
C GLU A 75 -12.37 4.46 7.30
N MET A 76 -12.12 3.70 6.23
CA MET A 76 -11.07 4.00 5.25
C MET A 76 -11.53 5.09 4.26
N PRO A 77 -10.73 6.17 4.08
CA PRO A 77 -10.94 7.08 2.97
C PRO A 77 -10.79 6.37 1.62
N LYS A 78 -11.36 6.98 0.57
CA LYS A 78 -11.28 6.43 -0.79
C LYS A 78 -9.83 6.17 -1.22
N ILE A 79 -9.49 4.93 -1.54
CA ILE A 79 -8.13 4.54 -1.97
C ILE A 79 -7.80 5.13 -3.35
N ASP A 80 -6.65 5.80 -3.49
CA ASP A 80 -6.15 6.30 -4.77
C ASP A 80 -5.39 5.22 -5.56
N LEU A 81 -4.64 4.38 -4.84
CA LEU A 81 -3.77 3.35 -5.39
C LEU A 81 -3.77 2.09 -4.52
N LEU A 82 -4.02 0.95 -5.15
CA LEU A 82 -3.86 -0.37 -4.54
C LEU A 82 -2.60 -1.04 -5.10
N VAL A 83 -1.71 -1.49 -4.22
CA VAL A 83 -0.51 -2.25 -4.61
C VAL A 83 -0.61 -3.70 -4.11
N CYS A 84 -0.61 -4.66 -5.04
CA CYS A 84 -0.77 -6.08 -4.75
C CYS A 84 0.01 -6.95 -5.76
N GLY A 85 0.85 -7.88 -5.28
CA GLY A 85 1.64 -8.76 -6.16
C GLY A 85 2.66 -7.98 -7.00
N THR A 86 2.76 -8.25 -8.30
CA THR A 86 3.60 -7.50 -9.25
C THR A 86 2.88 -6.32 -9.88
N VAL A 87 1.66 -5.98 -9.44
CA VAL A 87 0.78 -5.01 -10.11
C VAL A 87 0.30 -3.92 -9.13
N ALA A 88 0.32 -2.67 -9.55
CA ALA A 88 -0.36 -1.56 -8.89
C ALA A 88 -1.53 -1.08 -9.74
N VAL A 89 -2.69 -0.81 -9.13
CA VAL A 89 -3.90 -0.41 -9.84
C VAL A 89 -4.41 0.92 -9.29
N ASN A 90 -4.61 1.91 -10.16
CA ASN A 90 -5.29 3.16 -9.77
C ASN A 90 -6.80 3.07 -9.99
N ARG A 91 -7.51 4.11 -9.56
CA ARG A 91 -8.97 4.23 -9.72
C ARG A 91 -9.49 4.14 -11.15
N ARG A 92 -8.66 4.46 -12.16
CA ARG A 92 -9.04 4.34 -13.57
C ARG A 92 -8.86 2.92 -14.10
N GLY A 93 -8.53 1.96 -13.23
CA GLY A 93 -8.22 0.59 -13.62
C GLY A 93 -6.86 0.44 -14.30
N VAL A 94 -6.02 1.49 -14.33
CA VAL A 94 -4.68 1.41 -14.94
C VAL A 94 -3.84 0.47 -14.10
N ARG A 95 -3.30 -0.57 -14.73
CA ARG A 95 -2.45 -1.59 -14.10
C ARG A 95 -0.99 -1.31 -14.44
N LEU A 96 -0.16 -1.16 -13.42
CA LEU A 96 1.30 -1.08 -13.51
C LEU A 96 1.90 -2.35 -12.93
N GLY A 97 2.27 -3.31 -13.78
CA GLY A 97 3.14 -4.41 -13.41
C GLY A 97 4.20 -4.64 -14.47
N LYS A 98 5.11 -5.61 -14.28
CA LYS A 98 6.09 -5.97 -15.31
C LYS A 98 5.33 -6.25 -16.63
N GLY A 99 5.34 -5.30 -17.56
CA GLY A 99 5.38 -5.63 -18.98
C GLY A 99 6.55 -6.60 -19.10
N ALA A 100 6.29 -7.80 -19.59
CA ALA A 100 7.33 -8.81 -19.67
C ALA A 100 8.47 -8.24 -20.52
N GLY A 101 9.64 -8.00 -19.91
CA GLY A 101 10.89 -7.97 -20.64
C GLY A 101 11.15 -9.39 -21.16
N ARG A 102 10.59 -9.70 -22.32
CA ARG A 102 11.13 -10.67 -23.29
C ARG A 102 11.17 -9.94 -24.63
N PRO A 103 12.29 -9.95 -25.38
CA PRO A 103 12.30 -9.38 -26.71
C PRO A 103 11.36 -10.20 -27.60
N GLY A 104 10.43 -9.51 -28.27
CA GLY A 104 9.50 -10.11 -29.23
C GLY A 104 8.12 -10.38 -28.67
N PHE A 105 7.24 -9.38 -28.73
CA PHE A 105 5.90 -9.45 -29.35
C PHE A 105 5.29 -8.04 -29.31
N PRO A 106 4.60 -7.58 -30.37
CA PRO A 106 4.48 -6.16 -30.68
C PRO A 106 3.48 -5.45 -29.78
N ALA A 107 3.78 -4.18 -29.49
CA ALA A 107 2.82 -3.22 -28.95
C ALA A 107 1.68 -3.05 -29.96
N LEU A 108 0.45 -3.27 -29.54
CA LEU A 108 -0.72 -2.78 -30.25
C LEU A 108 -1.24 -1.55 -29.51
N HIS A 109 -1.13 -0.42 -30.22
CA HIS A 109 -2.03 0.73 -30.05
C HIS A 109 -3.48 0.25 -29.95
N GLN A 110 -4.23 0.73 -28.97
CA GLN A 110 -5.16 1.86 -29.10
C GLN A 110 -5.55 2.37 -27.71
#